data_AF-A0A656HFU6-F1
#
_entry.id   AF-A0A656HFU6-F1
#
_cell.length_a   1.000
_cell.length_b   1.000
_cell.length_c   1.000
_cell.angle_alpha   90.00
_cell.angle_beta   90.00
_cell.angle_gamma   90.00
#
_symmetry.space_group_name_H-M   'P 1'
#
loop_
_entity.id
_entity.type
_entity.pdbx_description
1 polymer ?
#
loop_
_entity_poly.entity_id
_entity_poly.type
_entity_poly.pdbx_seq_one_letter_code
_entity_poly.pdbx_strand_id
1 'polypeptide(L)'
;MFTKEHKNADISLVSMNTDKEQIIAELERILNHPRFRARKLIRLFLQYAVLETLADRGQHLNQYTIAVNALGKPKDFSPVYNPVVRIEAGRLRKLLQDYYTENGDDSPVMISIPKGSYQASFKANNRTTTRADTAMPSQTPHVTEGPRIAAYCQHAGSSDNAALTLCHKLHNDLLLMMSRFRNIRLVSPSLETCPSAAALPSLDNLRQHRVDYLLNCDIQIHAASTEVFCTLLHIPSNELVWTDILPLPAQPAQANMDAFCMRVAANTITLHSGRALSHWAAYQQSLKLPLPSHQQVLVDYLAFLRDISQENFTTAQESCQQRLEHFPDDSRAMVILARLCGYDHVLQYNLLPDMETLWTHAARMAMKLDPGGAESHSVFAHNSFLRGDFELCRAEFEIARKINPFDTSIEYLYGLGLYLMGDEAAGMQSFTELTAIPFTQPDWYHLLPFIDAFNRDNYQQALSMAEQIQQFGYWGEMARSVSYFRLGQHERCLAEFRQLLQRPGIVLPGQGNQHSALFAYPPLRKLAEVLQEIRHALPLPAKTPEA
;
A
#
# COMPACT_ATOMS: atom_id res chain seq x y z
N MET A 1 47.27 38.78 -42.28
CA MET A 1 48.33 37.86 -41.83
C MET A 1 47.89 37.31 -40.47
N PHE A 2 47.44 36.05 -40.48
CA PHE A 2 47.22 35.07 -39.40
C PHE A 2 46.46 35.52 -38.12
N THR A 3 45.15 35.25 -37.93
CA THR A 3 44.37 34.00 -37.68
C THR A 3 44.25 33.57 -36.21
N LYS A 4 42.98 33.36 -35.81
CA LYS A 4 42.45 32.61 -34.66
C LYS A 4 43.13 31.24 -34.49
N GLU A 5 43.18 30.70 -33.26
CA GLU A 5 42.51 29.43 -32.88
C GLU A 5 42.84 28.91 -31.47
N HIS A 6 41.84 28.19 -30.98
CA HIS A 6 41.71 27.25 -29.85
C HIS A 6 42.93 26.83 -29.03
N LYS A 7 42.78 26.91 -27.69
CA LYS A 7 43.41 25.97 -26.75
C LYS A 7 42.35 25.02 -26.20
N ASN A 8 42.21 23.90 -26.91
CA ASN A 8 41.74 22.64 -26.40
C ASN A 8 42.98 21.72 -26.28
N ALA A 9 42.92 20.73 -25.39
CA ALA A 9 43.96 19.72 -25.07
C ALA A 9 44.95 20.12 -23.96
N ASP A 10 44.63 19.68 -22.74
CA ASP A 10 45.52 18.81 -21.94
C ASP A 10 44.76 18.28 -20.72
N ILE A 11 43.94 17.25 -20.93
CA ILE A 11 43.45 16.35 -19.86
C ILE A 11 43.62 14.94 -20.40
N SER A 12 44.82 14.39 -20.27
CA SER A 12 45.08 12.96 -20.41
C SER A 12 46.30 12.58 -19.58
N LEU A 13 46.13 11.50 -18.81
CA LEU A 13 47.17 10.66 -18.20
C LEU A 13 47.80 11.14 -16.88
N VAL A 14 47.05 11.06 -15.79
CA VAL A 14 47.63 10.76 -14.46
C VAL A 14 46.73 9.76 -13.73
N SER A 15 47.35 8.71 -13.16
CA SER A 15 46.85 7.73 -12.18
C SER A 15 46.58 6.30 -12.69
N MET A 16 47.62 5.60 -13.14
CA MET A 16 47.68 4.13 -13.11
C MET A 16 48.78 3.69 -12.15
N ASN A 17 48.43 3.48 -10.89
CA ASN A 17 49.03 2.46 -10.04
C ASN A 17 48.14 2.25 -8.80
N THR A 18 46.96 1.66 -9.00
CA THR A 18 46.17 1.13 -7.91
C THR A 18 46.53 -0.35 -7.78
N ASP A 19 46.96 -0.77 -6.59
CA ASP A 19 47.45 -2.13 -6.37
C ASP A 19 46.34 -3.16 -6.66
N LYS A 20 46.64 -4.20 -7.44
CA LYS A 20 45.64 -5.21 -7.84
C LYS A 20 45.01 -5.88 -6.63
N GLU A 21 45.78 -6.04 -5.56
CA GLU A 21 45.32 -6.60 -4.29
C GLU A 21 44.28 -5.70 -3.59
N GLN A 22 44.44 -4.37 -3.66
CA GLN A 22 43.48 -3.42 -3.09
C GLN A 22 42.16 -3.40 -3.87
N ILE A 23 42.21 -3.55 -5.20
CA ILE A 23 41.00 -3.64 -6.03
C ILE A 23 40.22 -4.93 -5.71
N ILE A 24 40.92 -6.05 -5.50
CA ILE A 24 40.30 -7.33 -5.15
C ILE A 24 39.67 -7.26 -3.75
N ALA A 25 40.37 -6.71 -2.75
CA ALA A 25 39.83 -6.54 -1.41
C ALA A 25 38.57 -5.65 -1.39
N GLU A 26 38.58 -4.57 -2.19
CA GLU A 26 37.42 -3.70 -2.32
C GLU A 26 36.25 -4.37 -3.04
N LEU A 27 36.52 -5.17 -4.07
CA LEU A 27 35.50 -6.00 -4.71
C LEU A 27 34.86 -6.96 -3.71
N GLU A 28 35.64 -7.64 -2.87
CA GLU A 28 35.12 -8.55 -1.85
C GLU A 28 34.27 -7.80 -0.81
N ARG A 29 34.69 -6.61 -0.40
CA ARG A 29 33.94 -5.74 0.52
C ARG A 29 32.58 -5.36 -0.09
N ILE A 30 32.54 -4.97 -1.36
CA ILE A 30 31.30 -4.67 -2.08
C ILE A 30 30.40 -5.90 -2.16
N LEU A 31 30.94 -7.04 -2.60
CA LEU A 31 30.16 -8.27 -2.79
C LEU A 31 29.56 -8.80 -1.47
N ASN A 32 30.22 -8.52 -0.34
CA ASN A 32 29.76 -8.87 1.00
C ASN A 32 28.88 -7.82 1.67
N HIS A 33 28.65 -6.65 1.05
CA HIS A 33 27.76 -5.64 1.61
C HIS A 33 26.28 -6.08 1.52
N PRO A 34 25.42 -5.81 2.52
CA PRO A 34 24.01 -6.24 2.52
C PRO A 34 23.24 -5.89 1.26
N ARG A 35 23.53 -4.73 0.65
CA ARG A 35 22.92 -4.26 -0.61
C ARG A 35 23.23 -5.14 -1.82
N PHE A 36 24.38 -5.82 -1.82
CA PHE A 36 24.82 -6.69 -2.91
C PHE A 36 24.53 -8.16 -2.60
N ARG A 37 24.59 -8.60 -1.34
CA ARG A 37 24.40 -10.01 -0.91
C ARG A 37 23.14 -10.66 -1.50
N ALA A 38 22.00 -9.98 -1.46
CA ALA A 38 20.71 -10.49 -1.94
C ALA A 38 20.57 -10.52 -3.48
N ARG A 39 21.50 -9.91 -4.25
CA ARG A 39 21.35 -9.67 -5.69
C ARG A 39 22.35 -10.50 -6.52
N LYS A 40 22.02 -11.79 -6.70
CA LYS A 40 22.90 -12.78 -7.35
C LYS A 40 23.46 -12.34 -8.72
N LEU A 41 22.61 -11.82 -9.62
CA LEU A 41 23.03 -11.43 -10.98
C LEU A 41 23.97 -10.21 -10.97
N ILE A 42 23.71 -9.22 -10.11
CA ILE A 42 24.56 -8.02 -9.97
C ILE A 42 25.93 -8.38 -9.43
N ARG A 43 26.00 -9.31 -8.46
CA ARG A 43 27.27 -9.81 -7.93
C ARG A 43 28.10 -10.50 -9.00
N LEU A 44 27.48 -11.42 -9.76
CA LEU A 44 28.16 -12.12 -10.87
C LEU A 44 28.63 -11.15 -11.95
N PHE A 45 27.81 -10.16 -12.29
CA PHE A 45 28.17 -9.11 -13.23
C PHE A 45 29.41 -8.34 -12.74
N LEU A 46 29.34 -7.77 -11.54
CA LEU A 46 30.41 -6.93 -11.00
C LEU A 46 31.72 -7.70 -10.87
N GLN A 47 31.65 -8.91 -10.33
CA GLN A 47 32.80 -9.79 -10.17
C GLN A 47 33.45 -10.08 -11.53
N TYR A 48 32.65 -10.47 -12.54
CA TYR A 48 33.17 -10.76 -13.87
C TYR A 48 33.80 -9.52 -14.53
N ALA A 49 33.11 -8.37 -14.45
CA ALA A 49 33.59 -7.13 -15.05
C ALA A 49 34.92 -6.64 -14.44
N VAL A 50 35.07 -6.72 -13.12
CA VAL A 50 36.30 -6.32 -12.42
C VAL A 50 37.44 -7.29 -12.70
N LEU A 51 37.21 -8.61 -12.62
CA LEU A 51 38.25 -9.61 -12.87
C LEU A 51 38.76 -9.60 -14.32
N GLU A 52 37.87 -9.47 -15.30
CA GLU A 52 38.27 -9.36 -16.71
C GLU A 52 39.00 -8.04 -16.99
N THR A 53 38.65 -6.96 -16.28
CA THR A 53 39.37 -5.68 -16.39
C THR A 53 40.78 -5.80 -15.78
N LEU A 54 40.94 -6.46 -14.63
CA LEU A 54 42.24 -6.68 -13.98
C LEU A 54 43.17 -7.64 -14.74
N ALA A 55 42.59 -8.49 -15.58
CA ALA A 55 43.28 -9.42 -16.47
C ALA A 55 43.54 -8.85 -17.88
N ASP A 56 43.40 -7.53 -18.04
CA ASP A 56 43.63 -6.77 -19.29
C ASP A 56 42.74 -7.20 -20.47
N ARG A 57 41.62 -7.87 -20.19
CA ARG A 57 40.61 -8.31 -21.18
C ARG A 57 39.32 -7.48 -21.16
N GLY A 58 39.28 -6.41 -20.36
CA GLY A 58 38.09 -5.55 -20.19
C GLY A 58 37.51 -4.97 -21.48
N GLN A 59 38.34 -4.79 -22.52
CA GLN A 59 37.92 -4.35 -23.85
C GLN A 59 36.98 -5.33 -24.59
N HIS A 60 36.95 -6.61 -24.19
CA HIS A 60 36.08 -7.64 -24.76
C HIS A 60 34.73 -7.76 -24.03
N LEU A 61 34.49 -6.94 -23.00
CA LEU A 61 33.23 -6.91 -22.27
C LEU A 61 32.15 -6.24 -23.11
N ASN A 62 31.24 -7.05 -23.64
CA ASN A 62 30.07 -6.61 -24.39
C ASN A 62 28.82 -7.34 -23.86
N GLN A 63 27.65 -6.99 -24.40
CA GLN A 63 26.39 -7.56 -23.92
C GLN A 63 26.33 -9.08 -24.06
N TYR A 64 26.92 -9.63 -25.11
CA TYR A 64 26.94 -11.07 -25.33
C TYR A 64 27.89 -11.77 -24.36
N THR A 65 29.13 -11.30 -24.22
CA THR A 65 30.14 -11.95 -23.36
C THR A 65 29.73 -11.94 -21.89
N ILE A 66 29.12 -10.86 -21.41
CA ILE A 66 28.63 -10.77 -20.03
C ILE A 66 27.40 -11.68 -19.82
N ALA A 67 26.46 -11.71 -20.78
CA ALA A 67 25.28 -12.56 -20.67
C ALA A 67 25.66 -14.04 -20.56
N VAL A 68 26.55 -14.51 -21.43
CA VAL A 68 26.95 -15.93 -21.52
C VAL A 68 27.93 -16.31 -20.41
N ASN A 69 29.00 -15.53 -20.22
CA ASN A 69 30.10 -15.92 -19.34
C ASN A 69 29.88 -15.52 -17.86
N ALA A 70 29.03 -14.53 -17.57
CA ALA A 70 28.76 -14.08 -16.19
C ALA A 70 27.33 -14.39 -15.72
N LEU A 71 26.32 -14.17 -16.57
CA LEU A 71 24.92 -14.29 -16.17
C LEU A 71 24.29 -15.66 -16.51
N GLY A 72 25.07 -16.58 -17.08
CA GLY A 72 24.65 -17.96 -17.36
C GLY A 72 23.59 -18.07 -18.46
N LYS A 73 23.57 -17.16 -19.44
CA LYS A 73 22.67 -17.24 -20.59
C LYS A 73 23.19 -18.23 -21.65
N PRO A 74 22.29 -18.90 -22.39
CA PRO A 74 22.68 -19.84 -23.45
C PRO A 74 23.40 -19.13 -24.60
N LYS A 75 24.18 -19.90 -25.39
CA LYS A 75 25.08 -19.38 -26.45
C LYS A 75 24.35 -18.72 -27.61
N ASP A 76 23.05 -18.96 -27.77
CA ASP A 76 22.18 -18.31 -28.75
C ASP A 76 21.61 -16.97 -28.26
N PHE A 77 22.09 -16.45 -27.12
CA PHE A 77 21.67 -15.17 -26.56
C PHE A 77 21.83 -14.01 -27.56
N SER A 78 20.72 -13.30 -27.83
CA SER A 78 20.71 -12.09 -28.66
C SER A 78 20.53 -10.82 -27.80
N PRO A 79 21.53 -9.93 -27.76
CA PRO A 79 21.42 -8.62 -27.10
C PRO A 79 20.39 -7.68 -27.72
N VAL A 80 19.91 -7.97 -28.93
CA VAL A 80 18.87 -7.18 -29.61
C VAL A 80 17.51 -7.42 -28.96
N TYR A 81 17.18 -8.67 -28.70
CA TYR A 81 15.87 -9.09 -28.20
C TYR A 81 15.82 -9.25 -26.68
N ASN A 82 16.98 -9.38 -26.01
CA ASN A 82 17.04 -9.52 -24.56
C ASN A 82 17.92 -8.43 -23.91
N PRO A 83 17.31 -7.42 -23.27
CA PRO A 83 18.03 -6.28 -22.71
C PRO A 83 18.67 -6.56 -21.33
N VAL A 84 18.70 -7.81 -20.84
CA VAL A 84 19.10 -8.16 -19.47
C VAL A 84 20.44 -7.52 -19.05
N VAL A 85 21.46 -7.53 -19.91
CA VAL A 85 22.77 -6.95 -19.58
C VAL A 85 22.73 -5.43 -19.46
N ARG A 86 21.90 -4.74 -20.26
CA ARG A 86 21.74 -3.27 -20.14
C ARG A 86 21.00 -2.90 -18.87
N ILE A 87 19.97 -3.67 -18.52
CA ILE A 87 19.18 -3.48 -17.29
C ILE A 87 20.07 -3.70 -16.06
N GLU A 88 20.79 -4.82 -16.02
CA GLU A 88 21.66 -5.15 -14.88
C GLU A 88 22.85 -4.19 -14.78
N ALA A 89 23.41 -3.71 -15.89
CA ALA A 89 24.45 -2.68 -15.86
C ALA A 89 23.92 -1.35 -15.33
N GLY A 90 22.69 -0.96 -15.66
CA GLY A 90 22.05 0.24 -15.09
C GLY A 90 21.88 0.12 -13.58
N ARG A 91 21.40 -1.04 -13.10
CA ARG A 91 21.25 -1.36 -11.68
C ARG A 91 22.59 -1.39 -10.95
N LEU A 92 23.61 -2.03 -11.52
CA LEU A 92 24.95 -2.13 -10.95
C LEU A 92 25.58 -0.75 -10.78
N ARG A 93 25.47 0.14 -11.78
CA ARG A 93 26.01 1.51 -11.70
C ARG A 93 25.39 2.30 -10.56
N LYS A 94 24.06 2.27 -10.46
CA LYS A 94 23.33 2.93 -9.37
C LYS A 94 23.74 2.36 -8.02
N LEU A 95 23.84 1.03 -7.91
CA LEU A 95 24.19 0.36 -6.67
C LEU A 95 25.63 0.67 -6.21
N LEU A 96 26.59 0.74 -7.14
CA LEU A 96 27.96 1.18 -6.84
C LEU A 96 28.00 2.65 -6.42
N GLN A 97 27.23 3.51 -7.09
CA GLN A 97 27.13 4.93 -6.73
C GLN A 97 26.54 5.10 -5.31
N ASP A 98 25.44 4.42 -5.00
CA ASP A 98 24.81 4.45 -3.68
C ASP A 98 25.76 3.90 -2.60
N TYR A 99 26.50 2.83 -2.92
CA TYR A 99 27.49 2.23 -2.01
C TYR A 99 28.61 3.20 -1.63
N TYR A 100 29.21 3.86 -2.61
CA TYR A 100 30.30 4.83 -2.37
C TYR A 100 29.81 6.19 -1.87
N THR A 101 28.52 6.52 -2.04
CA THR A 101 27.94 7.72 -1.42
C THR A 101 27.83 7.56 0.10
N GLU A 102 27.61 6.35 0.59
CA GLU A 102 27.45 6.05 2.02
C GLU A 102 28.72 5.55 2.70
N ASN A 103 29.58 4.82 1.97
CA ASN A 103 30.78 4.17 2.52
C ASN A 103 32.07 4.65 1.83
N GLY A 104 32.01 5.78 1.12
CA GLY A 104 33.10 6.28 0.29
C GLY A 104 34.32 6.76 1.05
N ASP A 105 34.21 7.06 2.34
CA ASP A 105 35.31 7.60 3.14
C ASP A 105 36.29 6.53 3.65
N ASP A 106 35.87 5.26 3.74
CA ASP A 106 36.67 4.20 4.39
C ASP A 106 37.49 3.33 3.40
N SER A 107 37.52 3.69 2.12
CA SER A 107 37.98 2.77 1.06
C SER A 107 39.08 3.36 0.20
N PRO A 108 40.26 2.71 0.12
CA PRO A 108 41.40 3.25 -0.61
C PRO A 108 41.18 3.28 -2.13
N VAL A 109 40.20 2.53 -2.62
CA VAL A 109 39.90 2.35 -4.05
C VAL A 109 38.41 2.48 -4.31
N MET A 110 38.05 3.20 -5.38
CA MET A 110 36.68 3.28 -5.88
C MET A 110 36.53 2.50 -7.19
N ILE A 111 35.62 1.52 -7.21
CA ILE A 111 35.26 0.74 -8.39
C ILE A 111 34.02 1.34 -9.06
N SER A 112 34.09 1.62 -10.35
CA SER A 112 32.95 2.13 -11.12
C SER A 112 32.80 1.43 -12.47
N ILE A 113 31.59 1.47 -13.06
CA ILE A 113 31.31 0.97 -14.40
C ILE A 113 30.77 2.14 -15.24
N PRO A 114 31.55 2.77 -16.12
CA PRO A 114 31.12 3.96 -16.87
C PRO A 114 29.88 3.73 -17.74
N LYS A 115 29.10 4.78 -18.01
CA LYS A 115 28.02 4.71 -19.01
C LYS A 115 28.61 4.47 -20.40
N GLY A 116 27.98 3.60 -21.18
CA GLY A 116 28.46 3.23 -22.53
C GLY A 116 29.55 2.15 -22.56
N SER A 117 30.12 1.77 -21.40
CA SER A 117 31.09 0.69 -21.28
C SER A 117 30.65 -0.33 -20.22
N TYR A 118 31.17 -1.55 -20.31
CA TYR A 118 31.04 -2.57 -19.28
C TYR A 118 32.36 -2.86 -18.56
N GLN A 119 33.45 -2.20 -18.98
CA GLN A 119 34.75 -2.27 -18.34
C GLN A 119 34.71 -1.54 -16.99
N ALA A 120 35.35 -2.11 -15.97
CA ALA A 120 35.51 -1.46 -14.68
C ALA A 120 36.56 -0.34 -14.76
N SER A 121 36.36 0.73 -13.98
CA SER A 121 37.31 1.81 -13.81
C SER A 121 37.64 1.97 -12.34
N PHE A 122 38.93 2.07 -12.04
CA PHE A 122 39.48 2.12 -10.69
C PHE A 122 40.08 3.50 -10.43
N LYS A 123 39.73 4.11 -9.29
CA LYS A 123 40.31 5.39 -8.86
C LYS A 123 40.83 5.26 -7.42
N ALA A 124 42.03 5.76 -7.17
CA ALA A 124 42.56 5.89 -5.82
C ALA A 124 41.80 6.98 -5.05
N ASN A 125 41.42 6.68 -3.81
CA ASN A 125 40.71 7.62 -2.93
C ASN A 125 41.71 8.38 -2.06
N ASN A 126 42.33 9.43 -2.60
CA ASN A 126 43.32 10.24 -1.89
C ASN A 126 42.68 11.33 -1.01
N ARG A 127 41.74 10.97 -0.13
CA ARG A 127 41.20 11.88 0.88
C ARG A 127 41.69 11.50 2.27
N THR A 128 42.97 11.75 2.52
CA THR A 128 43.55 11.79 3.86
C THR A 128 43.01 13.01 4.62
N THR A 129 42.27 12.73 5.71
CA THR A 129 42.14 13.57 6.92
C THR A 129 42.28 15.08 6.76
N THR A 130 41.16 15.80 6.57
CA THR A 130 40.99 17.14 7.16
C THR A 130 39.51 17.43 7.38
N ARG A 131 39.07 17.22 8.62
CA ARG A 131 37.77 17.69 9.12
C ARG A 131 37.94 19.18 9.45
N ALA A 132 37.38 20.04 8.61
CA ALA A 132 37.24 21.47 8.89
C ALA A 132 35.89 21.95 8.34
N ASP A 133 34.94 22.11 9.27
CA ASP A 133 33.85 23.08 9.28
C ASP A 133 33.20 23.45 7.94
N THR A 134 32.42 22.51 7.41
CA THR A 134 31.11 22.82 6.83
C THR A 134 30.14 21.75 7.31
N ALA A 135 29.48 22.02 8.43
CA ALA A 135 28.37 21.21 8.90
C ALA A 135 27.26 21.25 7.84
N MET A 136 27.14 20.20 7.02
CA MET A 136 25.81 19.78 6.59
C MET A 136 25.01 19.50 7.86
N PRO A 137 23.74 19.95 7.96
CA PRO A 137 22.95 19.69 9.14
C PRO A 137 22.86 18.18 9.30
N SER A 138 23.32 17.71 10.45
CA SER A 138 23.00 16.41 11.01
C SER A 138 21.50 16.16 10.79
N GLN A 139 21.15 15.26 9.88
CA GLN A 139 19.80 14.71 9.85
C GLN A 139 19.67 13.86 11.11
N THR A 140 19.22 14.50 12.19
CA THR A 140 18.57 13.79 13.28
C THR A 140 17.53 12.85 12.67
N PRO A 141 17.37 11.60 13.16
CA PRO A 141 16.28 10.74 12.71
C PRO A 141 14.98 11.52 12.85
N HIS A 142 14.41 11.89 11.70
CA HIS A 142 13.29 12.80 11.68
C HIS A 142 12.04 12.06 12.11
N VAL A 143 11.35 12.61 13.11
CA VAL A 143 10.08 12.10 13.59
C VAL A 143 9.04 12.23 12.48
N THR A 144 8.37 11.14 12.10
CA THR A 144 7.35 11.17 11.04
C THR A 144 6.16 12.04 11.43
N GLU A 145 5.60 12.78 10.47
CA GLU A 145 4.40 13.61 10.64
C GLU A 145 3.14 12.95 10.05
N GLY A 146 3.25 11.69 9.65
CA GLY A 146 2.26 10.97 8.84
C GLY A 146 2.66 10.92 7.36
N PRO A 147 1.96 10.12 6.54
CA PRO A 147 2.30 9.92 5.14
C PRO A 147 2.09 11.19 4.30
N ARG A 148 3.19 11.73 3.77
CA ARG A 148 3.22 12.95 2.95
C ARG A 148 3.24 12.59 1.46
N ILE A 149 2.24 13.04 0.72
CA ILE A 149 2.05 12.68 -0.69
C ILE A 149 2.10 13.94 -1.57
N ALA A 150 2.90 13.88 -2.64
CA ALA A 150 2.87 14.84 -3.73
C ALA A 150 2.28 14.17 -4.98
N ALA A 151 1.41 14.89 -5.69
CA ALA A 151 0.79 14.42 -6.92
C ALA A 151 1.23 15.29 -8.11
N TYR A 152 1.62 14.68 -9.22
CA TYR A 152 2.03 15.38 -10.43
C TYR A 152 1.38 14.77 -11.66
N CYS A 153 1.03 15.63 -12.61
CA CYS A 153 0.58 15.24 -13.94
C CYS A 153 1.52 15.87 -14.97
N GLN A 154 1.99 15.08 -15.92
CA GLN A 154 2.90 15.53 -16.97
C GLN A 154 2.51 14.94 -18.32
N HIS A 155 3.06 15.51 -19.39
CA HIS A 155 2.90 15.01 -20.74
C HIS A 155 4.25 15.06 -21.46
N ALA A 156 4.70 13.89 -21.96
CA ALA A 156 5.91 13.77 -22.77
C ALA A 156 5.65 14.17 -24.24
N GLY A 157 5.32 15.44 -24.48
CA GLY A 157 5.10 15.98 -25.83
C GLY A 157 5.07 17.51 -25.84
N SER A 158 5.82 18.13 -26.75
CA SER A 158 5.93 19.59 -26.80
C SER A 158 4.72 20.23 -27.49
N SER A 159 4.03 21.10 -26.75
CA SER A 159 3.08 22.13 -27.22
C SER A 159 1.65 21.73 -27.66
N ASP A 160 1.12 20.58 -27.22
CA ASP A 160 -0.33 20.34 -27.33
C ASP A 160 -1.09 21.03 -26.18
N ASN A 161 -1.87 22.06 -26.52
CA ASN A 161 -2.66 22.83 -25.56
C ASN A 161 -3.78 22.00 -24.93
N ALA A 162 -4.34 21.02 -25.66
CA ALA A 162 -5.35 20.12 -25.12
C ALA A 162 -4.74 19.19 -24.05
N ALA A 163 -3.53 18.69 -24.30
CA ALA A 163 -2.77 17.88 -23.36
C ALA A 163 -2.51 18.63 -22.05
N LEU A 164 -1.99 19.86 -22.14
CA LEU A 164 -1.72 20.70 -20.98
C LEU A 164 -2.99 21.01 -20.19
N THR A 165 -4.10 21.31 -20.87
CA THR A 165 -5.39 21.54 -20.23
C THR A 165 -5.85 20.31 -19.43
N LEU A 166 -5.73 19.12 -20.01
CA LEU A 166 -6.05 17.86 -19.34
C LEU A 166 -5.11 17.57 -18.17
N CYS A 167 -3.79 17.81 -18.31
CA CYS A 167 -2.83 17.70 -17.21
C CYS A 167 -3.23 18.57 -16.02
N HIS A 168 -3.56 19.84 -16.25
CA HIS A 168 -3.98 20.76 -15.19
C HIS A 168 -5.29 20.31 -14.53
N LYS A 169 -6.26 19.84 -15.34
CA LYS A 169 -7.52 19.33 -14.81
C LYS A 169 -7.30 18.09 -13.93
N LEU A 170 -6.59 17.08 -14.44
CA LEU A 170 -6.27 15.86 -13.69
C LEU A 170 -5.50 16.17 -12.41
N HIS A 171 -4.52 17.07 -12.47
CA HIS A 171 -3.76 17.47 -11.29
C HIS A 171 -4.67 18.08 -10.21
N ASN A 172 -5.53 19.03 -10.59
CA ASN A 172 -6.47 19.67 -9.66
C ASN A 172 -7.49 18.68 -9.10
N ASP A 173 -8.06 17.81 -9.93
CA ASP A 173 -9.05 16.80 -9.52
C ASP A 173 -8.41 15.77 -8.57
N LEU A 174 -7.16 15.36 -8.82
CA LEU A 174 -6.40 14.51 -7.91
C LEU A 174 -6.15 15.21 -6.58
N LEU A 175 -5.69 16.46 -6.57
CA LEU A 175 -5.47 17.20 -5.31
C LEU A 175 -6.77 17.38 -4.52
N LEU A 176 -7.87 17.70 -5.19
CA LEU A 176 -9.19 17.83 -4.58
C LEU A 176 -9.65 16.50 -3.97
N MET A 177 -9.55 15.40 -4.73
CA MET A 177 -9.87 14.05 -4.25
C MET A 177 -9.03 13.70 -3.02
N MET A 178 -7.71 13.88 -3.10
CA MET A 178 -6.78 13.49 -2.04
C MET A 178 -6.97 14.34 -0.77
N SER A 179 -7.36 15.61 -0.90
CA SER A 179 -7.62 16.49 0.25
C SER A 179 -8.78 16.03 1.14
N ARG A 180 -9.65 15.14 0.64
CA ARG A 180 -10.77 14.56 1.39
C ARG A 180 -10.34 13.44 2.34
N PHE A 181 -9.09 12.98 2.24
CA PHE A 181 -8.54 11.92 3.09
C PHE A 181 -7.70 12.52 4.23
N ARG A 182 -8.10 12.30 5.48
CA ARG A 182 -7.44 12.91 6.65
C ARG A 182 -6.15 12.22 7.08
N ASN A 183 -5.98 10.95 6.69
CA ASN A 183 -4.83 10.15 7.09
C ASN A 183 -3.57 10.41 6.24
N ILE A 184 -3.65 11.30 5.25
CA ILE A 184 -2.52 11.73 4.43
C ILE A 184 -2.29 13.24 4.55
N ARG A 185 -1.09 13.70 4.21
CA ARG A 185 -0.77 15.12 4.05
C ARG A 185 -0.36 15.41 2.62
N LEU A 186 -1.04 16.36 1.98
CA LEU A 186 -0.66 16.83 0.66
C LEU A 186 0.52 17.79 0.74
N VAL A 187 1.50 17.59 -0.14
CA VAL A 187 2.68 18.45 -0.28
C VAL A 187 2.74 18.97 -1.71
N SER A 188 2.93 20.28 -1.87
CA SER A 188 3.21 20.92 -3.15
C SER A 188 4.62 21.57 -3.13
N PRO A 189 5.65 20.84 -3.58
CA PRO A 189 7.04 21.30 -3.62
C PRO A 189 7.33 22.50 -4.55
N SER A 190 6.35 23.02 -5.30
CA SER A 190 6.59 23.82 -6.51
C SER A 190 6.13 25.29 -6.46
N LEU A 191 5.99 25.90 -5.28
CA LEU A 191 5.61 27.33 -5.18
C LEU A 191 6.73 28.32 -5.56
N GLU A 192 8.00 27.89 -5.67
CA GLU A 192 9.12 28.83 -5.81
C GLU A 192 9.57 29.13 -7.25
N THR A 193 9.29 28.27 -8.24
CA THR A 193 9.57 28.58 -9.64
C THR A 193 8.72 27.69 -10.55
N CYS A 194 7.97 28.29 -11.48
CA CYS A 194 7.48 27.58 -12.66
C CYS A 194 8.57 27.70 -13.75
N PRO A 195 9.49 26.74 -13.91
CA PRO A 195 10.18 26.62 -15.19
C PRO A 195 9.18 26.05 -16.19
N SER A 196 9.12 26.66 -17.36
CA SER A 196 8.30 26.27 -18.50
C SER A 196 8.11 24.75 -18.65
N ALA A 197 6.85 24.32 -18.77
CA ALA A 197 6.43 23.00 -19.23
C ALA A 197 7.02 21.76 -18.52
N ALA A 198 6.19 21.13 -17.68
CA ALA A 198 6.14 19.67 -17.52
C ALA A 198 7.44 18.92 -17.13
N ALA A 199 8.25 19.43 -16.19
CA ALA A 199 9.34 18.66 -15.60
C ALA A 199 8.96 18.18 -14.19
N LEU A 200 9.06 16.86 -13.93
CA LEU A 200 8.99 16.28 -12.58
C LEU A 200 10.00 16.99 -11.64
N PRO A 201 9.64 17.26 -10.38
CA PRO A 201 10.59 17.77 -9.40
C PRO A 201 11.76 16.80 -9.24
N SER A 202 12.94 17.34 -8.97
CA SER A 202 14.11 16.51 -8.65
C SER A 202 13.84 15.73 -7.36
N LEU A 203 14.41 14.52 -7.27
CA LEU A 203 14.32 13.71 -6.04
C LEU A 203 14.88 14.47 -4.82
N ASP A 204 15.88 15.33 -5.02
CA ASP A 204 16.44 16.15 -3.95
C ASP A 204 15.45 17.22 -3.47
N ASN A 205 14.69 17.86 -4.39
CA ASN A 205 13.63 18.78 -4.01
C ASN A 205 12.50 18.05 -3.25
N LEU A 206 12.07 16.87 -3.70
CA LEU A 206 11.09 16.06 -2.98
C LEU A 206 11.55 15.69 -1.57
N ARG A 207 12.83 15.33 -1.40
CA ARG A 207 13.43 15.04 -0.09
C ARG A 207 13.53 16.28 0.80
N GLN A 208 13.88 17.44 0.24
CA GLN A 208 13.88 18.71 0.97
C GLN A 208 12.50 19.06 1.52
N HIS A 209 11.44 18.81 0.73
CA HIS A 209 10.05 19.00 1.16
C HIS A 209 9.46 17.80 1.93
N ARG A 210 10.28 16.79 2.26
CA ARG A 210 9.90 15.60 3.04
C ARG A 210 8.68 14.89 2.46
N VAL A 211 8.68 14.67 1.14
CA VAL A 211 7.65 13.86 0.48
C VAL A 211 7.96 12.39 0.72
N ASP A 212 7.00 11.64 1.25
CA ASP A 212 7.12 10.18 1.41
C ASP A 212 6.71 9.47 0.12
N TYR A 213 5.65 9.94 -0.53
CA TYR A 213 5.10 9.34 -1.74
C TYR A 213 4.96 10.34 -2.87
N LEU A 214 5.36 9.92 -4.07
CA LEU A 214 5.12 10.62 -5.32
C LEU A 214 4.10 9.84 -6.14
N LEU A 215 2.91 10.41 -6.34
CA LEU A 215 1.94 9.96 -7.32
C LEU A 215 2.17 10.73 -8.63
N ASN A 216 2.79 10.09 -9.61
CA ASN A 216 3.01 10.68 -10.93
C ASN A 216 2.03 10.08 -11.95
N CYS A 217 1.40 10.94 -12.74
CA CYS A 217 0.52 10.58 -13.85
C CYS A 217 1.11 11.13 -15.16
N ASP A 218 1.60 10.25 -16.02
CA ASP A 218 2.11 10.62 -17.34
C ASP A 218 1.02 10.40 -18.39
N ILE A 219 0.66 11.48 -19.09
CA ILE A 219 -0.48 11.51 -20.00
C ILE A 219 0.03 11.34 -21.42
N GLN A 220 -0.47 10.33 -22.11
CA GLN A 220 -0.17 10.02 -23.50
C GLN A 220 -1.45 10.15 -24.32
N ILE A 221 -1.46 11.09 -25.26
CA ILE A 221 -2.63 11.34 -26.10
C ILE A 221 -2.42 10.71 -27.46
N HIS A 222 -3.37 9.87 -27.85
CA HIS A 222 -3.50 9.29 -29.18
C HIS A 222 -4.72 9.87 -29.89
N ALA A 223 -4.86 9.60 -31.19
CA ALA A 223 -5.92 10.21 -32.02
C ALA A 223 -7.36 9.91 -31.55
N ALA A 224 -7.59 8.80 -30.84
CA ALA A 224 -8.91 8.36 -30.39
C ALA A 224 -9.03 8.10 -28.87
N SER A 225 -7.92 8.06 -28.15
CA SER A 225 -7.88 7.74 -26.72
C SER A 225 -6.71 8.42 -26.04
N THR A 226 -6.88 8.68 -24.75
CA THR A 226 -5.83 9.16 -23.86
C THR A 226 -5.49 8.04 -22.90
N GLU A 227 -4.21 7.72 -22.75
CA GLU A 227 -3.73 6.80 -21.74
C GLU A 227 -3.01 7.58 -20.65
N VAL A 228 -3.35 7.30 -19.39
CA VAL A 228 -2.68 7.91 -18.25
C VAL A 228 -1.90 6.83 -17.52
N PHE A 229 -0.58 6.91 -17.58
CA PHE A 229 0.33 6.02 -16.88
C PHE A 229 0.55 6.54 -15.45
N CYS A 230 -0.03 5.84 -14.47
CA CYS A 230 0.04 6.23 -13.07
C CYS A 230 1.13 5.41 -12.36
N THR A 231 1.92 6.09 -11.52
CA THR A 231 2.93 5.45 -10.65
C THR A 231 2.90 6.07 -9.26
N LEU A 232 2.85 5.23 -8.24
CA LEU A 232 3.05 5.62 -6.85
C LEU A 232 4.42 5.12 -6.39
N LEU A 233 5.33 6.05 -6.11
CA LEU A 233 6.69 5.78 -5.67
C LEU A 233 6.87 6.19 -4.21
N HIS A 234 7.40 5.30 -3.37
CA HIS A 234 7.87 5.66 -2.04
C HIS A 234 9.29 6.21 -2.11
N ILE A 235 9.45 7.51 -1.83
CA ILE A 235 10.70 8.26 -1.98
C ILE A 235 11.79 7.81 -1.00
N PRO A 236 11.51 7.55 0.30
CA PRO A 236 12.54 7.11 1.23
C PRO A 236 13.21 5.78 0.84
N SER A 237 12.43 4.78 0.41
CA SER A 237 12.95 3.46 0.01
C SER A 237 13.23 3.31 -1.49
N ASN A 238 12.85 4.29 -2.31
CA ASN A 238 12.83 4.22 -3.79
C ASN A 238 12.03 3.01 -4.32
N GLU A 239 10.93 2.66 -3.66
CA GLU A 239 10.09 1.50 -4.02
C GLU A 239 8.89 1.91 -4.87
N LEU A 240 8.66 1.19 -5.97
CA LEU A 240 7.45 1.34 -6.77
C LEU A 240 6.30 0.56 -6.10
N VAL A 241 5.39 1.30 -5.46
CA VAL A 241 4.31 0.74 -4.63
C VAL A 241 3.09 0.36 -5.46
N TRP A 242 2.79 1.16 -6.49
CA TRP A 242 1.67 0.91 -7.40
C TRP A 242 1.95 1.47 -8.79
N THR A 243 1.42 0.81 -9.81
CA THR A 243 1.38 1.31 -11.19
C THR A 243 0.13 0.79 -11.86
N ASP A 244 -0.43 1.61 -12.75
CA ASP A 244 -1.56 1.23 -13.59
C ASP A 244 -1.59 2.10 -14.86
N ILE A 245 -2.29 1.62 -15.89
CA ILE A 245 -2.55 2.35 -17.13
C ILE A 245 -4.06 2.57 -17.21
N LEU A 246 -4.46 3.83 -17.12
CA LEU A 246 -5.87 4.21 -17.05
C LEU A 246 -6.31 4.85 -18.37
N PRO A 247 -7.20 4.20 -19.13
CA PRO A 247 -7.71 4.77 -20.37
C PRO A 247 -8.74 5.87 -20.06
N LEU A 248 -8.64 6.97 -20.79
CA LEU A 248 -9.61 8.06 -20.85
C LEU A 248 -10.01 8.28 -22.31
N PRO A 249 -11.26 8.69 -22.60
CA PRO A 249 -11.62 9.13 -23.93
C PRO A 249 -10.86 10.43 -24.28
N ALA A 250 -10.72 10.74 -25.57
CA ALA A 250 -10.01 11.94 -26.04
C ALA A 250 -10.55 13.25 -25.44
N GLN A 251 -11.85 13.29 -25.13
CA GLN A 251 -12.50 14.38 -24.39
C GLN A 251 -13.26 13.80 -23.18
N PRO A 252 -12.62 13.72 -22.00
CA PRO A 252 -13.25 13.13 -20.83
C PRO A 252 -14.37 14.02 -20.28
N ALA A 253 -15.56 13.44 -20.18
CA ALA A 253 -16.67 14.03 -19.42
C ALA A 253 -16.36 13.94 -17.91
N GLN A 254 -17.14 14.65 -17.09
CA GLN A 254 -16.91 14.66 -15.64
C GLN A 254 -17.00 13.25 -15.03
N ALA A 255 -17.96 12.43 -15.47
CA ALA A 255 -18.08 11.04 -15.01
C ALA A 255 -16.82 10.19 -15.29
N ASN A 256 -16.09 10.46 -16.39
CA ASN A 256 -14.83 9.78 -16.69
C ASN A 256 -13.72 10.20 -15.71
N MET A 257 -13.69 11.49 -15.35
CA MET A 257 -12.74 12.04 -14.39
C MET A 257 -13.02 11.52 -12.98
N ASP A 258 -14.29 11.46 -12.58
CA ASP A 258 -14.70 10.93 -11.29
C ASP A 258 -14.31 9.45 -11.19
N ALA A 259 -14.60 8.64 -12.22
CA ALA A 259 -14.19 7.24 -12.28
C ALA A 259 -12.65 7.06 -12.24
N PHE A 260 -11.90 7.93 -12.91
CA PHE A 260 -10.44 7.96 -12.83
C PHE A 260 -9.96 8.24 -11.39
N CYS A 261 -10.48 9.29 -10.75
CA CYS A 261 -10.14 9.64 -9.38
C CYS A 261 -10.53 8.55 -8.38
N MET A 262 -11.70 7.92 -8.55
CA MET A 262 -12.13 6.77 -7.76
C MET A 262 -11.13 5.61 -7.84
N ARG A 263 -10.73 5.23 -9.06
CA ARG A 263 -9.80 4.12 -9.27
C ARG A 263 -8.42 4.42 -8.71
N VAL A 264 -7.92 5.66 -8.88
CA VAL A 264 -6.66 6.09 -8.27
C VAL A 264 -6.77 6.03 -6.75
N ALA A 265 -7.79 6.67 -6.16
CA ALA A 265 -8.00 6.70 -4.71
C ALA A 265 -8.03 5.28 -4.12
N ALA A 266 -8.86 4.40 -4.69
CA ALA A 266 -9.08 3.02 -4.25
C ALA A 266 -7.81 2.18 -4.24
N ASN A 267 -6.84 2.47 -5.12
CA ASN A 267 -5.59 1.73 -5.21
C ASN A 267 -4.41 2.41 -4.52
N THR A 268 -4.51 3.71 -4.23
CA THR A 268 -3.40 4.47 -3.63
C THR A 268 -3.62 4.85 -2.18
N ILE A 269 -4.73 5.50 -1.82
CA ILE A 269 -4.82 6.24 -0.55
C ILE A 269 -6.04 5.92 0.32
N THR A 270 -7.01 5.15 -0.17
CA THR A 270 -8.12 4.67 0.68
C THR A 270 -7.58 3.78 1.80
N LEU A 271 -8.29 3.77 2.93
CA LEU A 271 -7.83 3.13 4.16
C LEU A 271 -7.63 1.62 4.03
N HIS A 272 -8.59 0.90 3.43
CA HIS A 272 -8.59 -0.56 3.40
C HIS A 272 -8.00 -1.16 2.12
N SER A 273 -8.15 -0.50 0.98
CA SER A 273 -7.67 -1.02 -0.32
C SER A 273 -6.46 -0.26 -0.88
N GLY A 274 -6.21 0.95 -0.38
CA GLY A 274 -5.11 1.79 -0.84
C GLY A 274 -3.76 1.31 -0.31
N ARG A 275 -2.74 1.36 -1.17
CA ARG A 275 -1.41 0.81 -0.84
C ARG A 275 -0.53 1.75 -0.02
N ALA A 276 -0.69 3.07 -0.14
CA ALA A 276 0.21 4.04 0.50
C ALA A 276 0.17 3.95 2.03
N LEU A 277 -1.02 3.86 2.63
CA LEU A 277 -1.18 3.82 4.09
C LEU A 277 -0.62 2.52 4.67
N SER A 278 -1.04 1.37 4.12
CA SER A 278 -0.54 0.05 4.55
C SER A 278 0.99 -0.07 4.38
N HIS A 279 1.52 0.37 3.24
CA HIS A 279 2.96 0.41 3.00
C HIS A 279 3.68 1.35 3.97
N TRP A 280 3.12 2.53 4.25
CA TRP A 280 3.72 3.50 5.18
C TRP A 280 3.81 2.92 6.60
N ALA A 281 2.74 2.29 7.09
CA ALA A 281 2.74 1.66 8.41
C ALA A 281 3.79 0.54 8.50
N ALA A 282 3.87 -0.34 7.49
CA ALA A 282 4.89 -1.39 7.42
C ALA A 282 6.31 -0.80 7.40
N TYR A 283 6.53 0.28 6.65
CA TYR A 283 7.80 0.98 6.60
C TYR A 283 8.18 1.55 7.97
N GLN A 284 7.27 2.26 8.66
CA GLN A 284 7.53 2.80 10.00
C GLN A 284 7.87 1.70 11.01
N GLN A 285 7.14 0.57 11.00
CA GLN A 285 7.44 -0.59 11.84
C GLN A 285 8.84 -1.16 11.54
N SER A 286 9.26 -1.18 10.27
CA SER A 286 10.59 -1.68 9.88
C SER A 286 11.75 -0.81 10.38
N LEU A 287 11.52 0.50 10.57
CA LEU A 287 12.55 1.42 11.06
C LEU A 287 12.87 1.23 12.54
N LYS A 288 11.93 0.68 13.33
CA LYS A 288 12.06 0.50 14.79
C LYS A 288 12.45 1.79 15.53
N LEU A 289 12.02 2.92 15.00
CA LEU A 289 12.21 4.24 15.61
C LEU A 289 10.97 4.60 16.44
N PRO A 290 11.13 5.36 17.54
CA PRO A 290 10.00 5.82 18.32
C PRO A 290 9.10 6.75 17.49
N LEU A 291 7.80 6.50 17.54
CA LEU A 291 6.79 7.31 16.87
C LEU A 291 6.07 8.23 17.87
N PRO A 292 5.62 9.43 17.46
CA PRO A 292 4.67 10.20 18.24
C PRO A 292 3.41 9.38 18.50
N SER A 293 2.81 9.50 19.69
CA SER A 293 1.67 8.66 20.07
C SER A 293 0.52 8.67 19.07
N HIS A 294 0.18 9.82 18.48
CA HIS A 294 -0.87 9.89 17.44
C HIS A 294 -0.51 9.12 16.16
N GLN A 295 0.77 9.06 15.78
CA GLN A 295 1.21 8.27 14.62
C GLN A 295 1.28 6.79 14.97
N GLN A 296 1.68 6.45 16.20
CA GLN A 296 1.70 5.08 16.70
C GLN A 296 0.31 4.44 16.60
N VAL A 297 -0.75 5.15 17.06
CA VAL A 297 -2.15 4.67 16.93
C VAL A 297 -2.52 4.37 15.48
N LEU A 298 -2.16 5.25 14.54
CA LEU A 298 -2.45 5.03 13.11
C LEU A 298 -1.65 3.84 12.55
N VAL A 299 -0.38 3.69 12.91
CA VAL A 299 0.48 2.58 12.48
C VAL A 299 -0.07 1.24 12.97
N ASP A 300 -0.41 1.15 14.25
CA ASP A 300 -0.91 -0.09 14.87
C ASP A 300 -2.30 -0.44 14.32
N TYR A 301 -3.16 0.56 14.12
CA TYR A 301 -4.45 0.37 13.48
C TYR A 301 -4.33 -0.13 12.03
N LEU A 302 -3.42 0.46 11.23
CA LEU A 302 -3.17 0.00 9.86
C LEU A 302 -2.54 -1.40 9.82
N ALA A 303 -1.73 -1.76 10.81
CA ALA A 303 -1.20 -3.12 10.96
C ALA A 303 -2.31 -4.13 11.24
N PHE A 304 -3.26 -3.78 12.12
CA PHE A 304 -4.48 -4.56 12.35
C PHE A 304 -5.34 -4.70 11.09
N LEU A 305 -5.49 -3.65 10.28
CA LEU A 305 -6.26 -3.76 9.03
C LEU A 305 -5.60 -4.67 7.99
N ARG A 306 -4.27 -4.80 8.02
CA ARG A 306 -3.51 -5.71 7.16
C ARG A 306 -3.58 -7.16 7.64
N ASP A 307 -3.60 -7.37 8.95
CA ASP A 307 -3.76 -8.66 9.60
C ASP A 307 -4.72 -8.54 10.78
N ILE A 308 -5.96 -8.95 10.53
CA ILE A 308 -7.12 -8.83 11.43
C ILE A 308 -7.06 -9.97 12.47
N SER A 309 -5.97 -9.99 13.24
CA SER A 309 -5.72 -10.92 14.33
C SER A 309 -6.03 -10.27 15.69
N GLN A 310 -6.33 -11.10 16.70
CA GLN A 310 -6.54 -10.59 18.07
C GLN A 310 -5.30 -9.89 18.63
N GLU A 311 -4.09 -10.33 18.26
CA GLU A 311 -2.84 -9.72 18.69
C GLU A 311 -2.68 -8.28 18.17
N ASN A 312 -2.87 -8.08 16.86
CA ASN A 312 -2.79 -6.74 16.27
C ASN A 312 -3.96 -5.87 16.74
N PHE A 313 -5.14 -6.45 16.95
CA PHE A 313 -6.28 -5.74 17.53
C PHE A 313 -5.94 -5.18 18.92
N THR A 314 -5.41 -6.01 19.82
CA THR A 314 -5.00 -5.61 21.16
C THR A 314 -3.95 -4.50 21.10
N THR A 315 -2.94 -4.64 20.23
CA THR A 315 -1.91 -3.60 20.04
C THR A 315 -2.50 -2.26 19.60
N ALA A 316 -3.43 -2.27 18.62
CA ALA A 316 -4.11 -1.07 18.16
C ALA A 316 -5.02 -0.46 19.24
N GLN A 317 -5.69 -1.30 20.03
CA GLN A 317 -6.55 -0.89 21.13
C GLN A 317 -5.77 -0.25 22.27
N GLU A 318 -4.65 -0.85 22.70
CA GLU A 318 -3.79 -0.33 23.75
C GLU A 318 -3.17 1.01 23.37
N SER A 319 -2.60 1.12 22.16
CA SER A 319 -2.03 2.39 21.68
C SER A 319 -3.08 3.49 21.60
N CYS A 320 -4.29 3.16 21.11
CA CYS A 320 -5.41 4.11 21.03
C CYS A 320 -5.88 4.56 22.42
N GLN A 321 -5.98 3.64 23.37
CA GLN A 321 -6.37 3.94 24.75
C GLN A 321 -5.35 4.86 25.42
N GLN A 322 -4.06 4.53 25.35
CA GLN A 322 -2.98 5.35 25.89
C GLN A 322 -2.98 6.77 25.31
N ARG A 323 -3.29 6.92 24.01
CA ARG A 323 -3.43 8.21 23.35
C ARG A 323 -4.59 9.01 23.94
N LEU A 324 -5.75 8.40 24.10
CA LEU A 324 -6.98 9.07 24.56
C LEU A 324 -6.95 9.42 26.05
N GLU A 325 -6.18 8.70 26.87
CA GLU A 325 -5.93 9.06 28.27
C GLU A 325 -5.25 10.42 28.42
N HIS A 326 -4.32 10.74 27.50
CA HIS A 326 -3.57 12.00 27.52
C HIS A 326 -4.19 13.08 26.63
N PHE A 327 -4.88 12.67 25.56
CA PHE A 327 -5.49 13.54 24.56
C PHE A 327 -6.95 13.11 24.29
N PRO A 328 -7.87 13.32 25.25
CA PRO A 328 -9.25 12.86 25.14
C PRO A 328 -10.04 13.51 24.00
N ASP A 329 -9.59 14.67 23.51
CA ASP A 329 -10.21 15.40 22.39
C ASP A 329 -9.54 15.08 21.02
N ASP A 330 -8.77 14.00 20.91
CA ASP A 330 -8.21 13.57 19.62
C ASP A 330 -9.28 12.88 18.77
N SER A 331 -9.86 13.64 17.84
CA SER A 331 -10.88 13.17 16.91
C SER A 331 -10.47 11.92 16.11
N ARG A 332 -9.20 11.82 15.68
CA ARG A 332 -8.75 10.68 14.87
C ARG A 332 -8.66 9.40 15.70
N ALA A 333 -8.14 9.53 16.93
CA ALA A 333 -8.12 8.42 17.87
C ALA A 333 -9.55 7.99 18.25
N MET A 334 -10.50 8.93 18.41
CA MET A 334 -11.92 8.61 18.63
C MET A 334 -12.55 7.85 17.46
N VAL A 335 -12.25 8.22 16.21
CA VAL A 335 -12.68 7.46 15.01
C VAL A 335 -12.11 6.04 15.03
N ILE A 336 -10.82 5.89 15.33
CA ILE A 336 -10.16 4.57 15.39
C ILE A 336 -10.78 3.71 16.50
N LEU A 337 -10.99 4.27 17.69
CA LEU A 337 -11.64 3.57 18.80
C LEU A 337 -13.05 3.11 18.43
N ALA A 338 -13.86 3.97 17.80
CA ALA A 338 -15.20 3.60 17.35
C ALA A 338 -15.16 2.48 16.30
N ARG A 339 -14.18 2.48 15.39
CA ARG A 339 -13.98 1.38 14.43
C ARG A 339 -13.54 0.08 15.12
N LEU A 340 -12.63 0.14 16.09
CA LEU A 340 -12.21 -1.02 16.88
C LEU A 340 -13.39 -1.63 17.63
N CYS A 341 -14.30 -0.83 18.18
CA CYS A 341 -15.55 -1.33 18.77
C CYS A 341 -16.40 -2.11 17.75
N GLY A 342 -16.55 -1.58 16.53
CA GLY A 342 -17.25 -2.26 15.46
C GLY A 342 -16.58 -3.59 15.05
N TYR A 343 -15.25 -3.62 15.00
CA TYR A 343 -14.51 -4.85 14.72
C TYR A 343 -14.65 -5.88 15.84
N ASP A 344 -14.54 -5.47 17.12
CA ASP A 344 -14.75 -6.34 18.28
C ASP A 344 -16.14 -7.00 18.23
N HIS A 345 -17.17 -6.21 17.89
CA HIS A 345 -18.55 -6.67 17.71
C HIS A 345 -18.69 -7.69 16.57
N VAL A 346 -18.20 -7.37 15.37
CA VAL A 346 -18.38 -8.19 14.16
C VAL A 346 -17.54 -9.46 14.20
N LEU A 347 -16.34 -9.40 14.79
CA LEU A 347 -15.39 -10.51 14.83
C LEU A 347 -15.48 -11.34 16.12
N GLN A 348 -16.25 -10.88 17.11
CA GLN A 348 -16.44 -11.51 18.42
C GLN A 348 -15.12 -11.74 19.17
N TYR A 349 -14.24 -10.74 19.19
CA TYR A 349 -13.04 -10.82 20.01
C TYR A 349 -13.35 -10.72 21.50
N ASN A 350 -14.36 -9.91 21.86
CA ASN A 350 -14.79 -9.69 23.24
C ASN A 350 -13.67 -9.12 24.12
N LEU A 351 -12.85 -8.23 23.55
CA LEU A 351 -11.68 -7.64 24.20
C LEU A 351 -11.98 -6.25 24.78
N LEU A 352 -13.10 -5.62 24.39
CA LEU A 352 -13.50 -4.30 24.88
C LEU A 352 -14.61 -4.42 25.94
N PRO A 353 -14.33 -4.09 27.22
CA PRO A 353 -15.36 -4.03 28.25
C PRO A 353 -16.40 -2.94 27.94
N ASP A 354 -17.67 -3.22 28.22
CA ASP A 354 -18.80 -2.31 27.98
C ASP A 354 -18.78 -1.67 26.57
N MET A 355 -18.42 -2.48 25.57
CA MET A 355 -18.14 -2.07 24.19
C MET A 355 -19.23 -1.16 23.60
N GLU A 356 -20.52 -1.44 23.84
CA GLU A 356 -21.62 -0.59 23.31
C GLU A 356 -21.58 0.86 23.85
N THR A 357 -21.28 1.01 25.14
CA THR A 357 -21.14 2.32 25.80
C THR A 357 -19.91 3.04 25.26
N LEU A 358 -18.78 2.31 25.17
CA LEU A 358 -17.53 2.84 24.63
C LEU A 358 -17.68 3.28 23.17
N TRP A 359 -18.35 2.47 22.34
CA TRP A 359 -18.62 2.76 20.94
C TRP A 359 -19.49 4.01 20.80
N THR A 360 -20.57 4.09 21.58
CA THR A 360 -21.48 5.24 21.55
C THR A 360 -20.77 6.52 21.97
N HIS A 361 -19.91 6.45 23.00
CA HIS A 361 -19.08 7.57 23.42
C HIS A 361 -18.12 8.01 22.31
N ALA A 362 -17.31 7.08 21.79
CA ALA A 362 -16.30 7.37 20.77
C ALA A 362 -16.92 7.95 19.49
N ALA A 363 -18.02 7.37 19.01
CA ALA A 363 -18.71 7.84 17.81
C ALA A 363 -19.31 9.26 17.99
N ARG A 364 -19.92 9.54 19.14
CA ARG A 364 -20.44 10.89 19.46
C ARG A 364 -19.32 11.91 19.61
N MET A 365 -18.22 11.54 20.25
CA MET A 365 -17.06 12.41 20.41
C MET A 365 -16.39 12.69 19.07
N ALA A 366 -16.20 11.69 18.21
CA ALA A 366 -15.68 11.89 16.85
C ALA A 366 -16.51 12.92 16.07
N MET A 367 -17.83 12.78 16.11
CA MET A 367 -18.77 13.73 15.49
C MET A 367 -18.69 15.13 16.10
N LYS A 368 -18.61 15.23 17.43
CA LYS A 368 -18.52 16.52 18.13
C LYS A 368 -17.22 17.26 17.81
N LEU A 369 -16.10 16.54 17.76
CA LEU A 369 -14.77 17.11 17.54
C LEU A 369 -14.52 17.46 16.08
N ASP A 370 -15.15 16.73 15.15
CA ASP A 370 -14.96 16.90 13.73
C ASP A 370 -16.26 16.67 12.93
N PRO A 371 -17.23 17.60 13.01
CA PRO A 371 -18.52 17.48 12.33
C PRO A 371 -18.44 17.66 10.80
N GLY A 372 -17.26 17.99 10.26
CA GLY A 372 -17.02 18.06 8.81
C GLY A 372 -16.28 16.83 8.27
N GLY A 373 -16.02 15.82 9.10
CA GLY A 373 -15.24 14.64 8.74
C GLY A 373 -16.12 13.49 8.23
N ALA A 374 -15.86 13.01 7.01
CA ALA A 374 -16.58 11.85 6.46
C ALA A 374 -16.46 10.61 7.38
N GLU A 375 -15.29 10.39 7.98
CA GLU A 375 -15.06 9.26 8.89
C GLU A 375 -15.87 9.40 10.18
N SER A 376 -16.01 10.61 10.73
CA SER A 376 -16.84 10.90 11.91
C SER A 376 -18.31 10.57 11.63
N HIS A 377 -18.83 11.00 10.48
CA HIS A 377 -20.17 10.62 10.03
C HIS A 377 -20.32 9.11 9.83
N SER A 378 -19.34 8.45 9.23
CA SER A 378 -19.35 7.00 9.00
C SER A 378 -19.39 6.19 10.32
N VAL A 379 -18.54 6.52 11.30
CA VAL A 379 -18.55 5.79 12.59
C VAL A 379 -19.80 6.07 13.42
N PHE A 380 -20.37 7.27 13.30
CA PHE A 380 -21.64 7.62 13.94
C PHE A 380 -22.84 6.94 13.29
N ALA A 381 -22.86 6.82 11.96
CA ALA A 381 -23.84 6.04 11.22
C ALA A 381 -23.80 4.56 11.65
N HIS A 382 -22.60 3.97 11.70
CA HIS A 382 -22.41 2.58 12.12
C HIS A 382 -22.84 2.35 13.58
N ASN A 383 -22.50 3.25 14.51
CA ASN A 383 -23.02 3.16 15.87
C ASN A 383 -24.56 3.32 15.93
N SER A 384 -25.14 4.17 15.10
CA SER A 384 -26.60 4.36 15.03
C SER A 384 -27.31 3.11 14.52
N PHE A 385 -26.71 2.38 13.57
CA PHE A 385 -27.18 1.07 13.14
C PHE A 385 -27.25 0.09 14.32
N LEU A 386 -26.19 -0.02 15.12
CA LEU A 386 -26.17 -0.88 16.31
C LEU A 386 -27.30 -0.53 17.30
N ARG A 387 -27.58 0.76 17.49
CA ARG A 387 -28.64 1.25 18.38
C ARG A 387 -30.06 1.06 17.82
N GLY A 388 -30.20 0.58 16.58
CA GLY A 388 -31.47 0.43 15.89
C GLY A 388 -32.03 1.71 15.26
N ASP A 389 -31.26 2.80 15.27
CA ASP A 389 -31.65 4.10 14.70
C ASP A 389 -31.38 4.13 13.18
N PHE A 390 -32.10 3.29 12.42
CA PHE A 390 -31.85 3.05 10.98
C PHE A 390 -31.99 4.30 10.08
N GLU A 391 -32.98 5.16 10.38
CA GLU A 391 -33.17 6.42 9.66
C GLU A 391 -31.96 7.35 9.81
N LEU A 392 -31.43 7.45 11.03
CA LEU A 392 -30.26 8.25 11.33
C LEU A 392 -29.01 7.62 10.70
N CYS A 393 -28.85 6.30 10.81
CA CYS A 393 -27.77 5.56 10.14
C CYS A 393 -27.70 5.90 8.64
N ARG A 394 -28.82 5.80 7.92
CA ARG A 394 -28.88 6.11 6.49
C ARG A 394 -28.50 7.57 6.20
N ALA A 395 -29.10 8.52 6.92
CA ALA A 395 -28.84 9.95 6.72
C ALA A 395 -27.35 10.29 6.92
N GLU A 396 -26.73 9.73 7.95
CA GLU A 396 -25.33 10.00 8.30
C GLU A 396 -24.35 9.37 7.32
N PHE A 397 -24.63 8.16 6.81
CA PHE A 397 -23.84 7.61 5.69
C PHE A 397 -23.97 8.45 4.41
N GLU A 398 -25.16 8.95 4.08
CA GLU A 398 -25.34 9.83 2.93
C GLU A 398 -24.53 11.13 3.06
N ILE A 399 -24.44 11.70 4.27
CA ILE A 399 -23.58 12.84 4.55
C ILE A 399 -22.11 12.45 4.38
N ALA A 400 -21.69 11.31 4.95
CA ALA A 400 -20.33 10.80 4.82
C ALA A 400 -19.89 10.66 3.34
N ARG A 401 -20.75 10.07 2.50
CA ARG A 401 -20.53 9.90 1.05
C ARG A 401 -20.44 11.24 0.31
N LYS A 402 -21.25 12.24 0.69
CA LYS A 402 -21.16 13.59 0.11
C LYS A 402 -19.85 14.29 0.48
N ILE A 403 -19.36 14.10 1.71
CA ILE A 403 -18.10 14.68 2.17
C ILE A 403 -16.91 13.98 1.52
N ASN A 404 -16.90 12.66 1.42
CA ASN A 404 -15.87 11.92 0.69
C ASN A 404 -16.47 10.82 -0.20
N PRO A 405 -16.76 11.12 -1.48
CA PRO A 405 -17.29 10.12 -2.40
C PRO A 405 -16.23 9.10 -2.84
N PHE A 406 -14.95 9.33 -2.53
CA PHE A 406 -13.82 8.49 -2.94
C PHE A 406 -13.44 7.41 -1.92
N ASP A 407 -14.12 7.35 -0.77
CA ASP A 407 -13.87 6.33 0.25
C ASP A 407 -14.66 5.05 -0.02
N THR A 408 -13.96 4.02 -0.51
CA THR A 408 -14.54 2.71 -0.84
C THR A 408 -15.16 2.01 0.37
N SER A 409 -14.63 2.26 1.57
CA SER A 409 -15.10 1.66 2.82
C SER A 409 -16.42 2.27 3.27
N ILE A 410 -16.58 3.59 3.13
CA ILE A 410 -17.85 4.26 3.42
C ILE A 410 -18.93 3.77 2.46
N GLU A 411 -18.61 3.64 1.16
CA GLU A 411 -19.55 3.11 0.16
C GLU A 411 -19.96 1.66 0.50
N TYR A 412 -18.99 0.80 0.84
CA TYR A 412 -19.31 -0.57 1.23
C TYR A 412 -20.19 -0.64 2.48
N LEU A 413 -19.86 0.12 3.53
CA LEU A 413 -20.63 0.12 4.77
C LEU A 413 -22.05 0.68 4.56
N TYR A 414 -22.21 1.66 3.67
CA TYR A 414 -23.52 2.14 3.27
C TYR A 414 -24.34 1.05 2.57
N GLY A 415 -23.77 0.39 1.56
CA GLY A 415 -24.43 -0.71 0.84
C GLY A 415 -24.80 -1.88 1.75
N LEU A 416 -23.87 -2.32 2.60
CA LEU A 416 -24.12 -3.36 3.60
C LEU A 416 -25.19 -2.93 4.60
N GLY A 417 -25.15 -1.69 5.08
CA GLY A 417 -26.15 -1.13 5.99
C GLY A 417 -27.54 -1.14 5.38
N LEU A 418 -27.71 -0.62 4.15
CA LEU A 418 -28.98 -0.65 3.42
C LEU A 418 -29.53 -2.06 3.31
N TYR A 419 -28.67 -3.01 2.91
CA TYR A 419 -29.04 -4.40 2.78
C TYR A 419 -29.52 -4.99 4.11
N LEU A 420 -28.76 -4.80 5.20
CA LEU A 420 -29.12 -5.30 6.52
C LEU A 420 -30.39 -4.66 7.12
N MET A 421 -30.72 -3.44 6.72
CA MET A 421 -31.96 -2.74 7.08
C MET A 421 -33.17 -3.18 6.24
N GLY A 422 -32.98 -4.07 5.26
CA GLY A 422 -34.04 -4.64 4.42
C GLY A 422 -34.22 -3.96 3.06
N ASP A 423 -33.42 -2.93 2.73
CA ASP A 423 -33.35 -2.36 1.39
C ASP A 423 -32.30 -3.11 0.56
N GLU A 424 -32.58 -4.39 0.31
CA GLU A 424 -31.67 -5.33 -0.33
C GLU A 424 -31.27 -4.87 -1.74
N ALA A 425 -32.22 -4.30 -2.49
CA ALA A 425 -32.00 -3.84 -3.86
C ALA A 425 -31.03 -2.65 -3.91
N ALA A 426 -31.23 -1.63 -3.06
CA ALA A 426 -30.33 -0.48 -3.02
C ALA A 426 -28.95 -0.86 -2.48
N GLY A 427 -28.90 -1.74 -1.46
CA GLY A 427 -27.64 -2.25 -0.92
C GLY A 427 -26.80 -3.00 -1.95
N MET A 428 -27.42 -3.91 -2.72
CA MET A 428 -26.73 -4.65 -3.79
C MET A 428 -26.37 -3.76 -4.98
N GLN A 429 -27.16 -2.72 -5.29
CA GLN A 429 -26.81 -1.75 -6.32
C GLN A 429 -25.52 -1.00 -5.94
N SER A 430 -25.46 -0.42 -4.75
CA SER A 430 -24.27 0.28 -4.23
C SER A 430 -23.03 -0.63 -4.26
N PHE A 431 -23.18 -1.89 -3.84
CA PHE A 431 -22.08 -2.87 -3.91
C PHE A 431 -21.64 -3.18 -5.35
N THR A 432 -22.57 -3.31 -6.29
CA THR A 432 -22.27 -3.57 -7.71
C THR A 432 -21.51 -2.40 -8.34
N GLU A 433 -21.93 -1.18 -8.05
CA GLU A 433 -21.25 0.05 -8.50
C GLU A 433 -19.83 0.14 -7.92
N LEU A 434 -19.65 -0.19 -6.65
CA LEU A 434 -18.34 -0.18 -5.98
C LEU A 434 -17.39 -1.24 -6.57
N THR A 435 -17.88 -2.47 -6.76
CA THR A 435 -17.06 -3.59 -7.26
C THR A 435 -16.77 -3.52 -8.76
N ALA A 436 -17.49 -2.67 -9.50
CA ALA A 436 -17.15 -2.34 -10.89
C ALA A 436 -15.82 -1.54 -10.99
N ILE A 437 -15.37 -0.92 -9.89
CA ILE A 437 -14.07 -0.23 -9.84
C ILE A 437 -12.95 -1.28 -9.71
N PRO A 438 -11.97 -1.32 -10.62
CA PRO A 438 -10.85 -2.24 -10.51
C PRO A 438 -9.91 -1.86 -9.35
N PHE A 439 -9.96 -2.62 -8.26
CA PHE A 439 -9.00 -2.56 -7.16
C PHE A 439 -8.91 -3.91 -6.44
N THR A 440 -7.88 -4.09 -5.62
CA THR A 440 -7.74 -5.28 -4.78
C THR A 440 -8.76 -5.23 -3.64
N GLN A 441 -9.78 -6.08 -3.69
CA GLN A 441 -10.84 -6.15 -2.70
C GLN A 441 -10.37 -6.97 -1.47
N PRO A 442 -10.45 -6.41 -0.25
CA PRO A 442 -10.31 -7.18 0.98
C PRO A 442 -11.36 -8.30 1.08
N ASP A 443 -11.00 -9.43 1.71
CA ASP A 443 -11.85 -10.62 1.86
C ASP A 443 -13.28 -10.33 2.33
N TRP A 444 -13.44 -9.37 3.25
CA TRP A 444 -14.75 -9.02 3.80
C TRP A 444 -15.72 -8.42 2.76
N TYR A 445 -15.25 -7.98 1.59
CA TYR A 445 -16.12 -7.58 0.47
C TYR A 445 -16.98 -8.74 -0.04
N HIS A 446 -16.53 -9.99 0.17
CA HIS A 446 -17.29 -11.16 -0.25
C HIS A 446 -18.43 -11.53 0.70
N LEU A 447 -18.56 -10.84 1.85
CA LEU A 447 -19.59 -11.14 2.83
C LEU A 447 -21.00 -10.79 2.32
N LEU A 448 -21.19 -9.59 1.78
CA LEU A 448 -22.49 -9.16 1.25
C LEU A 448 -23.00 -10.07 0.10
N PRO A 449 -22.21 -10.34 -0.97
CA PRO A 449 -22.66 -11.24 -2.04
C PRO A 449 -22.83 -12.69 -1.56
N PHE A 450 -22.08 -13.13 -0.54
CA PHE A 450 -22.34 -14.41 0.12
C PHE A 450 -23.74 -14.43 0.78
N ILE A 451 -24.07 -13.42 1.59
CA ILE A 451 -25.36 -13.33 2.30
C ILE A 451 -26.52 -13.29 1.28
N ASP A 452 -26.41 -12.48 0.22
CA ASP A 452 -27.41 -12.38 -0.84
C ASP A 452 -27.62 -13.71 -1.57
N ALA A 453 -26.55 -14.35 -2.04
CA ALA A 453 -26.64 -15.64 -2.70
C ALA A 453 -27.23 -16.72 -1.79
N PHE A 454 -26.85 -16.73 -0.51
CA PHE A 454 -27.35 -17.69 0.48
C PHE A 454 -28.85 -17.49 0.76
N ASN A 455 -29.31 -16.24 0.87
CA ASN A 455 -30.71 -15.93 1.09
C ASN A 455 -31.58 -16.30 -0.12
N ARG A 456 -31.05 -16.15 -1.34
CA ARG A 456 -31.69 -16.55 -2.61
C ARG A 456 -31.61 -18.06 -2.91
N ASP A 457 -31.18 -18.88 -1.96
CA ASP A 457 -31.00 -20.33 -2.13
C ASP A 457 -29.98 -20.72 -3.23
N ASN A 458 -29.16 -19.78 -3.69
CA ASN A 458 -28.07 -20.06 -4.64
C ASN A 458 -26.81 -20.50 -3.88
N TYR A 459 -26.88 -21.68 -3.26
CA TYR A 459 -25.83 -22.18 -2.37
C TYR A 459 -24.49 -22.43 -3.07
N GLN A 460 -24.49 -22.70 -4.39
CA GLN A 460 -23.26 -22.86 -5.16
C GLN A 460 -22.52 -21.51 -5.31
N GLN A 461 -23.25 -20.44 -5.61
CA GLN A 461 -22.67 -19.10 -5.66
C GLN A 461 -22.26 -18.63 -4.24
N ALA A 462 -23.09 -18.91 -3.23
CA ALA A 462 -22.76 -18.61 -1.85
C ALA A 462 -21.45 -19.27 -1.43
N LEU A 463 -21.25 -20.56 -1.74
CA LEU A 463 -19.99 -21.25 -1.48
C LEU A 463 -18.81 -20.59 -2.20
N SER A 464 -18.98 -20.23 -3.47
CA SER A 464 -17.92 -19.56 -4.24
C SER A 464 -17.48 -18.24 -3.59
N MET A 465 -18.41 -17.46 -3.02
CA MET A 465 -18.09 -16.25 -2.27
C MET A 465 -17.46 -16.56 -0.91
N ALA A 466 -17.97 -17.57 -0.19
CA ALA A 466 -17.43 -18.01 1.09
C ALA A 466 -15.98 -18.52 1.01
N GLU A 467 -15.60 -19.13 -0.13
CA GLU A 467 -14.22 -19.53 -0.43
C GLU A 467 -13.28 -18.35 -0.66
N GLN A 468 -13.78 -17.15 -0.92
CA GLN A 468 -12.95 -15.94 -0.99
C GLN A 468 -12.76 -15.28 0.38
N ILE A 469 -13.48 -15.71 1.42
CA ILE A 469 -13.36 -15.16 2.79
C ILE A 469 -12.34 -16.02 3.57
N GLN A 470 -11.06 -15.67 3.47
CA GLN A 470 -9.97 -16.43 4.10
C GLN A 470 -9.53 -15.80 5.42
N GLN A 471 -9.43 -14.48 5.49
CA GLN A 471 -8.83 -13.72 6.60
C GLN A 471 -9.79 -12.67 7.18
N PHE A 472 -11.00 -13.09 7.55
CA PHE A 472 -11.99 -12.19 8.17
C PHE A 472 -12.67 -12.82 9.39
N GLY A 473 -11.90 -13.04 10.46
CA GLY A 473 -12.41 -13.68 11.67
C GLY A 473 -13.07 -15.03 11.36
N TYR A 474 -14.13 -15.35 12.07
CA TYR A 474 -14.85 -16.63 11.98
C TYR A 474 -15.80 -16.73 10.77
N TRP A 475 -15.97 -15.62 10.02
CA TRP A 475 -16.96 -15.53 8.95
C TRP A 475 -16.69 -16.49 7.81
N GLY A 476 -15.41 -16.75 7.48
CA GLY A 476 -15.04 -17.67 6.42
C GLY A 476 -15.49 -19.11 6.71
N GLU A 477 -15.07 -19.65 7.85
CA GLU A 477 -15.44 -21.02 8.27
C GLU A 477 -16.94 -21.15 8.46
N MET A 478 -17.60 -20.11 9.02
CA MET A 478 -19.04 -20.08 9.17
C MET A 478 -19.76 -20.13 7.82
N ALA A 479 -19.37 -19.27 6.88
CA ALA A 479 -19.97 -19.16 5.55
C ALA A 479 -19.80 -20.45 4.74
N ARG A 480 -18.61 -21.07 4.80
CA ARG A 480 -18.37 -22.37 4.17
C ARG A 480 -19.16 -23.50 4.85
N SER A 481 -19.24 -23.52 6.18
CA SER A 481 -19.99 -24.52 6.94
C SER A 481 -21.47 -24.57 6.53
N VAL A 482 -22.15 -23.41 6.52
CA VAL A 482 -23.57 -23.33 6.14
C VAL A 482 -23.82 -23.66 4.67
N SER A 483 -22.89 -23.24 3.79
CA SER A 483 -23.00 -23.52 2.36
C SER A 483 -22.83 -25.01 2.05
N TYR A 484 -21.81 -25.65 2.62
CA TYR A 484 -21.60 -27.10 2.47
C TYR A 484 -22.77 -27.91 3.02
N PHE A 485 -23.36 -27.49 4.15
CA PHE A 485 -24.52 -28.17 4.73
C PHE A 485 -25.72 -28.14 3.78
N ARG A 486 -26.05 -26.98 3.21
CA ARG A 486 -27.16 -26.82 2.26
C ARG A 486 -26.90 -27.53 0.93
N LEU A 487 -25.65 -27.74 0.54
CA LEU A 487 -25.24 -28.53 -0.63
C LEU A 487 -25.15 -30.05 -0.35
N GLY A 488 -25.46 -30.52 0.88
CA GLY A 488 -25.37 -31.94 1.26
C GLY A 488 -23.93 -32.46 1.40
N GLN A 489 -22.92 -31.58 1.40
CA GLN A 489 -21.50 -31.94 1.54
C GLN A 489 -21.11 -32.07 3.02
N HIS A 490 -21.72 -33.03 3.72
CA HIS A 490 -21.66 -33.14 5.19
C HIS A 490 -20.24 -33.31 5.76
N GLU A 491 -19.36 -34.05 5.08
CA GLU A 491 -17.96 -34.22 5.54
C GLU A 491 -17.19 -32.90 5.54
N ARG A 492 -17.33 -32.10 4.48
CA ARG A 492 -16.69 -30.78 4.36
C ARG A 492 -17.30 -29.77 5.32
N CYS A 493 -18.63 -29.78 5.46
CA CYS A 493 -19.32 -28.99 6.47
C CYS A 493 -18.78 -29.28 7.88
N LEU A 494 -18.64 -30.55 8.25
CA LEU A 494 -18.13 -30.95 9.56
C LEU A 494 -16.68 -30.53 9.79
N ALA A 495 -15.84 -30.56 8.75
CA ALA A 495 -14.46 -30.09 8.83
C ALA A 495 -14.37 -28.59 9.13
N GLU A 496 -15.08 -27.76 8.36
CA GLU A 496 -15.14 -26.30 8.58
C GLU A 496 -15.77 -25.95 9.94
N PHE A 497 -16.86 -26.64 10.30
CA PHE A 497 -17.56 -26.37 11.55
C PHE A 497 -16.71 -26.71 12.79
N ARG A 498 -15.87 -27.76 12.71
CA ARG A 498 -14.90 -28.07 13.77
C ARG A 498 -13.84 -26.98 13.89
N GLN A 499 -13.33 -26.45 12.78
CA GLN A 499 -12.38 -25.34 12.81
C GLN A 499 -13.01 -24.08 13.42
N LEU A 500 -14.25 -23.77 13.03
CA LEU A 500 -15.02 -22.67 13.61
C LEU A 500 -15.09 -22.77 15.14
N LEU A 501 -15.41 -23.95 15.67
CA LEU A 501 -15.55 -24.18 17.12
C LEU A 501 -14.23 -24.22 17.90
N GLN A 502 -13.09 -24.37 17.21
CA GLN A 502 -11.77 -24.26 17.83
C GLN A 502 -11.34 -22.80 18.04
N ARG A 503 -12.06 -21.82 17.45
CA ARG A 503 -11.72 -20.41 17.61
C ARG A 503 -12.00 -19.93 19.05
N PRO A 504 -11.04 -19.27 19.70
CA PRO A 504 -11.22 -18.75 21.06
C PRO A 504 -12.36 -17.73 21.11
N GLY A 505 -13.20 -17.82 22.14
CA GLY A 505 -14.25 -16.81 22.42
C GLY A 505 -15.43 -16.81 21.46
N ILE A 506 -15.50 -17.73 20.49
CA ILE A 506 -16.61 -17.78 19.53
C ILE A 506 -17.92 -18.15 20.23
N VAL A 507 -18.96 -17.36 20.00
CA VAL A 507 -20.32 -17.61 20.49
C VAL A 507 -21.24 -17.76 19.29
N LEU A 508 -21.74 -18.99 19.08
CA LEU A 508 -22.64 -19.27 17.98
C LEU A 508 -24.06 -18.73 18.25
N PRO A 509 -24.84 -18.40 17.20
CA PRO A 509 -26.22 -17.96 17.35
C PRO A 509 -27.07 -18.94 18.19
N GLY A 510 -27.72 -18.42 19.24
CA GLY A 510 -28.47 -19.22 20.21
C GLY A 510 -27.68 -19.70 21.43
N GLN A 511 -26.41 -19.29 21.58
CA GLN A 511 -25.64 -19.37 22.83
C GLN A 511 -25.46 -17.95 23.41
N GLY A 512 -25.76 -17.75 24.70
CA GLY A 512 -25.55 -16.48 25.40
C GLY A 512 -26.61 -15.39 25.12
N ASN A 513 -26.63 -14.35 25.96
CA ASN A 513 -27.67 -13.30 25.96
C ASN A 513 -27.35 -12.06 25.09
N GLN A 514 -26.10 -11.84 24.65
CA GLN A 514 -25.67 -10.58 24.02
C GLN A 514 -25.28 -10.70 22.53
N HIS A 515 -24.75 -11.85 22.08
CA HIS A 515 -24.37 -12.07 20.66
C HIS A 515 -25.54 -12.38 19.72
N SER A 516 -26.76 -12.45 20.27
CA SER A 516 -28.00 -12.59 19.51
C SER A 516 -28.33 -11.37 18.66
N ALA A 517 -27.69 -10.21 18.88
CA ALA A 517 -28.06 -8.95 18.21
C ALA A 517 -27.72 -8.94 16.71
N LEU A 518 -26.50 -9.36 16.29
CA LEU A 518 -26.11 -9.29 14.87
C LEU A 518 -26.93 -10.26 14.01
N PHE A 519 -27.12 -11.49 14.46
CA PHE A 519 -27.92 -12.48 13.73
C PHE A 519 -29.45 -12.29 13.90
N ALA A 520 -29.89 -11.33 14.70
CA ALA A 520 -31.30 -10.94 14.77
C ALA A 520 -31.75 -10.15 13.53
N TYR A 521 -30.82 -9.50 12.82
CA TYR A 521 -31.15 -8.76 11.59
C TYR A 521 -31.73 -9.71 10.54
N PRO A 522 -32.83 -9.33 9.87
CA PRO A 522 -33.56 -10.25 8.98
C PRO A 522 -32.68 -10.95 7.94
N PRO A 523 -31.74 -10.28 7.26
CA PRO A 523 -30.92 -10.94 6.25
C PRO A 523 -29.89 -11.94 6.79
N LEU A 524 -29.63 -11.95 8.09
CA LEU A 524 -28.70 -12.89 8.74
C LEU A 524 -29.42 -14.04 9.47
N ARG A 525 -30.74 -13.97 9.65
CA ARG A 525 -31.52 -14.96 10.41
C ARG A 525 -31.41 -16.37 9.83
N LYS A 526 -31.48 -16.50 8.50
CA LYS A 526 -31.36 -17.78 7.79
C LYS A 526 -30.03 -18.47 8.11
N LEU A 527 -28.93 -17.71 8.18
CA LEU A 527 -27.62 -18.24 8.53
C LEU A 527 -27.60 -18.82 9.94
N ALA A 528 -28.21 -18.12 10.91
CA ALA A 528 -28.30 -18.58 12.29
C ALA A 528 -29.12 -19.86 12.43
N GLU A 529 -30.25 -19.96 11.72
CA GLU A 529 -31.08 -21.17 11.69
C GLU A 529 -30.28 -22.37 11.14
N VAL A 530 -29.55 -22.19 10.04
CA VAL A 530 -28.73 -23.27 9.44
C VAL A 530 -27.61 -23.70 10.39
N LEU A 531 -26.96 -22.76 11.09
CA LEU A 531 -25.93 -23.10 12.07
C LEU A 531 -26.49 -23.92 13.24
N GLN A 532 -27.72 -23.64 13.67
CA GLN A 532 -28.41 -24.45 14.68
C GLN A 532 -28.72 -25.85 14.14
N GLU A 533 -29.20 -25.97 12.90
CA GLU A 533 -29.42 -27.27 12.25
C GLU A 533 -28.13 -28.10 12.17
N ILE A 534 -27.01 -27.50 11.72
CA ILE A 534 -25.70 -28.16 11.66
C ILE A 534 -25.33 -28.74 13.04
N ARG A 535 -25.49 -27.94 14.09
CA ARG A 535 -25.16 -28.33 15.46
C ARG A 535 -26.01 -29.51 15.96
N HIS A 536 -27.28 -29.58 15.56
CA HIS A 536 -28.16 -30.69 15.90
C HIS A 536 -27.89 -31.95 15.07
N ALA A 537 -27.59 -31.78 13.77
CA ALA A 537 -27.42 -32.88 12.83
C ALA A 537 -26.03 -33.54 12.90
N LEU A 538 -24.99 -32.79 13.29
CA LEU A 538 -23.61 -33.25 13.32
C LEU A 538 -23.06 -33.19 14.75
N PRO A 539 -23.43 -34.14 15.64
CA PRO A 539 -22.92 -34.17 17.00
C PRO A 539 -21.40 -34.30 16.99
N LEU A 540 -20.73 -33.36 17.65
CA LEU A 540 -19.28 -33.40 17.82
C LEU A 540 -18.91 -34.60 18.70
N PRO A 541 -17.77 -35.26 18.45
CA PRO A 541 -17.27 -36.25 19.39
C PRO A 541 -17.12 -35.60 20.77
N ALA A 542 -17.55 -36.29 21.82
CA ALA A 542 -17.48 -35.80 23.18
C ALA A 542 -16.06 -35.29 23.47
N LYS A 543 -15.93 -34.09 24.04
CA LYS A 543 -14.64 -33.61 24.56
C LYS A 543 -14.08 -34.70 25.45
N THR A 544 -12.96 -35.30 25.08
CA THR A 544 -12.16 -36.08 26.03
C THR A 544 -11.87 -35.16 27.21
N PRO A 545 -12.23 -35.51 28.44
CA PRO A 545 -11.89 -34.69 29.60
C PRO A 545 -10.37 -34.52 29.61
N GLU A 546 -9.92 -33.26 29.66
CA GLU A 546 -8.51 -32.91 29.83
C GLU A 546 -7.99 -33.68 31.06
N ALA A 547 -6.96 -34.49 30.83
CA ALA A 547 -6.31 -35.34 31.82
C ALA A 547 -5.14 -34.60 32.48
#